data_AF-A0A1G3XZP1-F1
#
_entry.id   AF-A0A1G3XZP1-F1
#
_cell.length_a   1.000
_cell.length_b   1.000
_cell.length_c   1.000
_cell.angle_alpha   90.00
_cell.angle_beta   90.00
_cell.angle_gamma   90.00
#
_symmetry.space_group_name_H-M   'P 1'
#
loop_
_entity.id
_entity.type
_entity.pdbx_description
1 polymer ?
#
loop_
_entity_poly.entity_id
_entity_poly.type
_entity_poly.pdbx_seq_one_letter_code
_entity_poly.pdbx_strand_id
1 'polypeptide(L)'
;MLDELDRVGAIERLPDGRIRLLARAYIPSTSDVEKLGILGTDVRDLISTIDNNINKEAGHRLLQRKVSYDNLPQEILPELRHISAKKGQLFLEELDSLLSQHDRDNNPTVSGTGRHRAGIGIYYFEEDTGESTSAGAHKGA
;
A
#
# COMPACT_ATOMS: atom_id res chain seq x y z
N MET A 1 -15.42 7.72 -9.52
CA MET A 1 -14.11 7.04 -9.70
C MET A 1 -13.51 7.41 -11.06
N LEU A 2 -14.21 7.22 -12.18
CA LEU A 2 -13.78 7.68 -13.50
C LEU A 2 -13.55 9.21 -13.63
N ASP A 3 -14.49 10.03 -13.16
CA ASP A 3 -14.32 11.50 -13.18
C ASP A 3 -13.19 11.97 -12.25
N GLU A 4 -12.89 11.16 -11.24
CA GLU A 4 -11.79 11.43 -10.31
C GLU A 4 -10.43 11.08 -10.94
N LEU A 5 -10.35 9.97 -11.67
CA LEU A 5 -9.16 9.62 -12.45
C LEU A 5 -8.88 10.66 -13.56
N ASP A 6 -9.93 11.25 -14.14
CA ASP A 6 -9.83 12.32 -15.13
C ASP A 6 -9.29 13.61 -14.49
N ARG A 7 -9.84 13.99 -13.34
CA ARG A 7 -9.41 15.17 -12.55
C ARG A 7 -7.93 15.13 -12.17
N VAL A 8 -7.42 13.94 -11.83
CA VAL A 8 -6.03 13.76 -11.37
C VAL A 8 -5.04 13.44 -12.50
N GLY A 9 -5.49 13.49 -13.76
CA GLY A 9 -4.63 13.22 -14.93
C GLY A 9 -4.16 11.76 -15.03
N ALA A 10 -4.81 10.84 -14.32
CA ALA A 10 -4.50 9.42 -14.37
C ALA A 10 -5.08 8.75 -15.63
N ILE A 11 -6.03 9.39 -16.30
CA ILE A 11 -6.61 8.94 -17.57
C ILE A 11 -6.64 10.06 -18.62
N GLU A 12 -6.72 9.67 -19.88
CA GLU A 12 -6.95 10.52 -21.04
C GLU A 12 -8.22 10.03 -21.76
N ARG A 13 -9.14 10.95 -22.07
CA ARG A 13 -10.28 10.65 -22.94
C ARG A 13 -9.87 10.80 -24.39
N LEU A 14 -10.09 9.73 -25.17
CA LEU A 14 -9.81 9.71 -26.60
C LEU A 14 -10.94 10.34 -27.41
N PRO A 15 -10.68 10.85 -28.62
CA PRO A 15 -11.69 11.45 -29.48
C PRO A 15 -12.87 10.52 -29.84
N ASP A 16 -12.68 9.21 -29.71
CA ASP A 16 -13.70 8.17 -29.97
C ASP A 16 -14.49 7.76 -28.71
N GLY A 17 -14.30 8.46 -27.60
CA GLY A 17 -14.98 8.20 -26.33
C GLY A 17 -14.36 7.09 -25.48
N ARG A 18 -13.27 6.45 -25.95
CA ARG A 18 -12.50 5.49 -25.14
C ARG A 18 -11.60 6.20 -24.12
N ILE A 19 -11.15 5.47 -23.11
CA ILE A 19 -10.31 5.99 -22.03
C ILE A 19 -8.96 5.28 -22.05
N ARG A 20 -7.88 6.06 -21.98
CA ARG A 20 -6.50 5.57 -21.90
C ARG A 20 -5.94 5.89 -20.53
N LEU A 21 -5.47 4.88 -19.80
CA LEU A 21 -4.81 5.06 -18.51
C LEU A 21 -3.40 5.64 -18.73
N LEU A 22 -3.15 6.85 -18.23
CA LEU A 22 -1.87 7.57 -18.33
C LEU A 22 -0.92 7.20 -17.18
N ALA A 23 -1.46 6.96 -15.99
CA ALA A 23 -0.70 6.52 -14.83
C ALA A 23 -1.17 5.12 -14.41
N ARG A 24 -0.27 4.13 -14.43
CA ARG A 24 -0.60 2.76 -13.98
C ARG A 24 -0.86 2.66 -12.48
N ALA A 25 -0.52 3.70 -11.72
CA ALA A 25 -0.77 3.79 -10.28
C ALA A 25 -1.55 5.06 -9.97
N TYR A 26 -2.59 4.94 -9.15
CA TYR A 26 -3.23 6.08 -8.50
C TYR A 26 -2.20 6.76 -7.60
N ILE A 27 -1.78 7.96 -7.98
CA ILE A 27 -1.05 8.88 -7.09
C ILE A 27 -2.11 9.85 -6.59
N PRO A 28 -2.48 9.81 -5.29
CA PRO A 28 -3.49 10.72 -4.73
C PRO A 28 -3.15 12.16 -5.11
N SER A 29 -4.15 12.90 -5.59
CA SER A 29 -3.97 14.33 -5.81
C SER A 29 -3.70 15.00 -4.47
N THR A 30 -2.87 16.03 -4.50
CA THR A 30 -2.20 16.62 -3.35
C THR A 30 -3.12 17.37 -2.37
N SER A 31 -4.43 17.13 -2.34
CA SER A 31 -5.33 17.77 -1.38
C SER A 31 -5.09 17.24 0.03
N ASP A 32 -4.94 18.14 1.00
CA ASP A 32 -4.66 17.75 2.39
C ASP A 32 -5.81 16.93 3.00
N VAL A 33 -7.03 17.10 2.50
CA VAL A 33 -8.20 16.28 2.89
C VAL A 33 -8.05 14.82 2.43
N GLU A 34 -7.59 14.57 1.21
CA GLU A 34 -7.33 13.21 0.72
C GLU A 34 -6.21 12.54 1.53
N LYS A 35 -5.12 13.27 1.84
CA LYS A 35 -4.02 12.78 2.68
C LYS A 35 -4.49 12.42 4.09
N LEU A 36 -5.35 13.24 4.69
CA LEU A 36 -5.95 12.95 6.00
C LEU A 36 -6.89 11.75 5.97
N GLY A 37 -7.62 11.55 4.85
CA GLY A 37 -8.44 10.37 4.62
C GLY A 37 -7.62 9.07 4.58
N ILE A 38 -6.48 9.10 3.88
CA ILE A 38 -5.52 7.99 3.83
C ILE A 38 -4.98 7.71 5.24
N LEU A 39 -4.51 8.74 5.95
CA LEU A 39 -4.00 8.59 7.31
C LEU A 39 -5.04 7.91 8.22
N GLY A 40 -6.29 8.40 8.23
CA GLY A 40 -7.33 7.84 9.10
C GLY A 40 -7.72 6.41 8.74
N THR A 41 -7.81 6.10 7.44
CA THR A 41 -8.26 4.78 6.98
C THR A 41 -7.16 3.73 7.13
N ASP A 42 -5.95 4.04 6.67
CA ASP A 42 -4.86 3.07 6.61
C ASP A 42 -4.31 2.77 8.02
N VAL A 43 -4.21 3.78 8.88
CA VAL A 43 -3.81 3.58 10.28
C VAL A 43 -4.84 2.75 11.02
N ARG A 44 -6.14 3.02 10.82
CA ARG A 44 -7.21 2.20 11.42
C ARG A 44 -7.07 0.74 11.00
N ASP A 45 -6.87 0.49 9.71
CA ASP A 45 -6.79 -0.87 9.17
C ASP A 45 -5.55 -1.61 9.70
N LEU A 46 -4.40 -0.92 9.81
CA LEU A 46 -3.18 -1.47 10.42
C LEU A 46 -3.39 -1.80 11.91
N ILE A 47 -3.89 -0.86 12.70
CA ILE A 47 -4.10 -1.06 14.15
C ILE A 47 -5.11 -2.18 14.39
N SER A 48 -6.20 -2.22 13.63
CA SER A 48 -7.22 -3.27 13.76
C SER A 48 -6.66 -4.64 13.40
N THR A 49 -5.76 -4.72 12.42
CA THR A 49 -5.06 -5.96 12.06
C THR A 49 -4.16 -6.45 13.19
N ILE A 50 -3.40 -5.53 13.81
CA ILE A 50 -2.55 -5.84 14.97
C ILE A 50 -3.39 -6.32 16.15
N ASP A 51 -4.45 -5.59 16.50
CA ASP A 51 -5.37 -5.95 17.59
C ASP A 51 -5.98 -7.34 17.37
N ASN A 52 -6.48 -7.62 16.16
CA ASN A 52 -6.98 -8.95 15.79
C ASN A 52 -5.91 -10.04 16.02
N ASN A 53 -4.67 -9.77 15.64
CA ASN A 53 -3.59 -10.76 15.71
C ASN A 53 -3.08 -11.02 17.13
N ILE A 54 -3.17 -10.02 18.01
CA ILE A 54 -2.88 -10.17 19.45
C ILE A 54 -3.94 -11.05 20.11
N ASN A 55 -5.21 -10.81 19.80
CA ASN A 55 -6.33 -11.40 20.54
C ASN A 55 -6.79 -12.77 20.02
N LYS A 56 -6.36 -13.19 18.82
CA LYS A 56 -6.84 -14.42 18.19
C LYS A 56 -5.81 -15.55 18.11
N GLU A 57 -6.33 -16.77 18.17
CA GLU A 57 -5.60 -18.01 17.90
C GLU A 57 -4.99 -18.02 16.50
N ALA A 58 -3.92 -18.79 16.32
CA ALA A 58 -3.08 -18.79 15.11
C ALA A 58 -3.88 -18.95 13.79
N GLY A 59 -4.95 -19.76 13.79
CA GLY A 59 -5.80 -19.99 12.60
C GLY A 59 -6.71 -18.82 12.20
N HIS A 60 -6.83 -17.78 13.04
CA HIS A 60 -7.69 -16.62 12.79
C HIS A 60 -6.93 -15.30 12.73
N ARG A 61 -5.60 -15.36 12.72
CA ARG A 61 -4.74 -14.20 12.52
C ARG A 61 -4.75 -13.79 11.06
N LEU A 62 -4.83 -12.48 10.84
CA LEU A 62 -4.72 -11.84 9.54
C LEU A 62 -3.24 -11.79 9.10
N LEU A 63 -3.02 -11.67 7.80
CA LEU A 63 -1.69 -11.47 7.26
C LEU A 63 -1.08 -10.16 7.78
N GLN A 64 0.02 -10.28 8.52
CA GLN A 64 0.83 -9.16 8.98
C GLN A 64 2.31 -9.58 8.88
N ARG A 65 3.03 -9.03 7.91
CA ARG A 65 4.44 -9.38 7.63
C ARG A 65 5.24 -8.11 7.34
N LYS A 66 6.50 -8.10 7.76
CA LYS A 66 7.45 -7.02 7.53
C LYS A 66 8.83 -7.64 7.27
N VAL A 67 9.57 -7.06 6.34
CA VAL A 67 11.01 -7.30 6.16
C VAL A 67 11.69 -5.96 6.42
N SER A 68 12.65 -5.93 7.35
CA SER A 68 13.40 -4.71 7.65
C SER A 68 14.79 -5.04 8.16
N TYR A 69 15.76 -4.31 7.64
CA TYR A 69 17.15 -4.27 8.09
C TYR A 69 17.49 -2.81 8.36
N ASP A 70 18.24 -2.56 9.43
CA ASP A 70 18.60 -1.22 9.94
C ASP A 70 20.02 -0.79 9.55
N ASN A 71 20.77 -1.67 8.89
CA ASN A 71 22.16 -1.46 8.49
C ASN A 71 22.39 -1.92 7.04
N LEU A 72 21.69 -1.27 6.10
CA LEU A 72 21.86 -1.50 4.67
C LEU A 72 22.79 -0.41 4.08
N PRO A 73 23.71 -0.77 3.17
CA PRO A 73 24.49 0.23 2.44
C PRO A 73 23.56 1.06 1.54
N GLN A 74 23.79 2.38 1.44
CA GLN A 74 22.95 3.28 0.64
C GLN A 74 22.81 2.82 -0.83
N GLU A 75 23.80 2.10 -1.35
CA GLU A 75 23.90 1.63 -2.72
C GLU A 75 22.81 0.60 -3.07
N ILE A 76 22.23 -0.10 -2.09
CA ILE A 76 21.13 -1.06 -2.35
C ILE A 76 19.75 -0.37 -2.42
N LEU A 77 19.62 0.84 -1.88
CA LEU A 77 18.34 1.53 -1.78
C LEU A 77 17.68 1.82 -3.14
N PRO A 78 18.41 2.23 -4.20
CA PRO A 78 17.82 2.38 -5.54
C PRO A 78 17.23 1.09 -6.09
N GLU A 79 17.91 -0.05 -5.91
CA GLU A 79 17.42 -1.36 -6.34
C GLU A 79 16.17 -1.75 -5.54
N LEU A 80 16.21 -1.56 -4.22
CA LEU A 80 15.07 -1.85 -3.36
C LEU A 80 13.85 -0.99 -3.71
N ARG A 81 14.02 0.31 -4.00
CA ARG A 81 12.94 1.18 -4.50
C ARG A 81 12.33 0.63 -5.79
N HIS A 82 13.18 0.28 -6.76
CA HIS A 82 12.74 -0.21 -8.06
C HIS A 82 11.95 -1.53 -7.94
N ILE A 83 12.49 -2.51 -7.21
CA ILE A 83 11.86 -3.82 -7.04
C ILE A 83 10.58 -3.71 -6.22
N SER A 84 10.59 -2.94 -5.13
CA SER A 84 9.41 -2.73 -4.27
C SER A 84 8.27 -2.09 -5.05
N ALA A 85 8.56 -1.02 -5.82
CA ALA A 85 7.54 -0.36 -6.64
C ALA A 85 6.97 -1.31 -7.70
N LYS A 86 7.84 -2.01 -8.46
CA LYS A 86 7.40 -2.91 -9.53
C LYS A 86 6.57 -4.09 -9.00
N LYS A 87 7.08 -4.78 -7.97
CA LYS A 87 6.41 -5.98 -7.43
C LYS A 87 5.16 -5.62 -6.62
N GLY A 88 5.22 -4.53 -5.84
CA GLY A 88 4.09 -4.02 -5.10
C GLY A 88 2.93 -3.64 -6.02
N GLN A 89 3.23 -2.90 -7.10
CA GLN A 89 2.22 -2.52 -8.09
C GLN A 89 1.56 -3.74 -8.74
N LEU A 90 2.35 -4.70 -9.23
CA LEU A 90 1.82 -5.90 -9.89
C LEU A 90 0.89 -6.70 -8.97
N PHE A 91 1.25 -6.82 -7.69
CA PHE A 91 0.43 -7.53 -6.71
C PHE A 91 -0.86 -6.78 -6.36
N LEU A 92 -0.79 -5.45 -6.23
CA LEU A 92 -2.00 -4.63 -6.02
C LEU A 92 -2.94 -4.70 -7.22
N GLU A 93 -2.42 -4.69 -8.46
CA GLU A 93 -3.22 -4.86 -9.69
C GLU A 93 -3.90 -6.23 -9.76
N GLU A 94 -3.19 -7.30 -9.37
CA GLU A 94 -3.75 -8.66 -9.30
C GLU A 94 -4.94 -8.72 -8.32
N LEU A 95 -4.77 -8.14 -7.13
CA LEU A 95 -5.81 -8.12 -6.10
C LEU A 95 -6.96 -7.20 -6.47
N ASP A 96 -6.70 -6.05 -7.06
CA ASP A 96 -7.75 -5.13 -7.53
C ASP A 96 -8.62 -5.79 -8.62
N SER A 97 -7.99 -6.47 -9.57
CA SER A 97 -8.70 -7.26 -10.58
C SER A 97 -9.57 -8.35 -9.95
N LEU A 98 -9.07 -9.06 -8.94
CA LEU A 98 -9.84 -10.08 -8.22
C LEU A 98 -11.01 -9.46 -7.43
N LEU A 99 -10.75 -8.42 -6.65
CA LEU A 99 -11.74 -7.81 -5.75
C LEU A 99 -12.83 -7.09 -6.54
N SER A 100 -12.47 -6.35 -7.58
CA SER A 100 -13.43 -5.64 -8.43
C SER A 100 -14.44 -6.59 -9.07
N GLN A 101 -14.02 -7.77 -9.53
CA GLN A 101 -14.91 -8.81 -10.07
C GLN A 101 -15.98 -9.29 -9.08
N HIS A 102 -15.71 -9.19 -7.77
CA HIS A 102 -16.60 -9.67 -6.71
C HIS A 102 -17.27 -8.54 -5.92
N ASP A 103 -16.87 -7.29 -6.17
CA ASP A 103 -17.47 -6.13 -5.55
C ASP A 103 -18.86 -5.89 -6.14
N ARG A 104 -19.90 -5.95 -5.29
CA ARG A 104 -21.30 -5.81 -5.71
C ARG A 104 -21.70 -4.37 -6.02
N ASP A 105 -20.93 -3.38 -5.56
CA ASP A 105 -21.14 -1.98 -5.92
C ASP A 105 -20.74 -1.75 -7.39
N ASN A 106 -19.70 -2.44 -7.88
CA ASN A 106 -19.30 -2.43 -9.29
C ASN A 106 -19.98 -3.51 -10.16
N ASN A 107 -20.35 -4.66 -9.58
CA ASN A 107 -20.95 -5.81 -10.27
C ASN A 107 -22.22 -6.29 -9.54
N PRO A 108 -23.39 -5.63 -9.75
CA PRO A 108 -24.61 -5.91 -9.00
C PRO A 108 -25.20 -7.31 -9.17
N THR A 109 -24.77 -8.04 -10.22
CA THR A 109 -25.20 -9.41 -10.52
C THR A 109 -24.46 -10.47 -9.70
N VAL A 110 -23.38 -10.10 -9.01
CA VAL A 110 -22.63 -11.03 -8.14
C VAL A 110 -23.51 -11.42 -6.95
N SER A 111 -23.72 -12.73 -6.78
CA SER A 111 -24.50 -13.30 -5.67
C SER A 111 -23.62 -13.60 -4.44
N GLY A 112 -24.23 -13.62 -3.25
CA GLY A 112 -23.53 -13.91 -2.00
C GLY A 112 -24.27 -13.41 -0.76
N THR A 113 -23.78 -13.79 0.43
CA THR A 113 -24.33 -13.36 1.72
C THR A 113 -23.36 -12.46 2.47
N GLY A 114 -23.87 -11.67 3.43
CA GLY A 114 -23.06 -10.74 4.23
C GLY A 114 -22.62 -9.50 3.45
N ARG A 115 -21.90 -8.59 4.12
CA ARG A 115 -21.18 -7.46 3.51
C ARG A 115 -19.84 -7.34 4.23
N HIS A 116 -18.75 -7.50 3.49
CA HIS A 116 -17.41 -7.50 4.04
C HIS A 116 -16.56 -6.46 3.33
N ARG A 117 -15.76 -5.73 4.09
CA ARG A 117 -14.65 -4.92 3.57
C ARG A 117 -13.37 -5.70 3.79
N ALA A 118 -12.62 -5.93 2.72
CA ALA A 118 -11.29 -6.54 2.74
C ALA A 118 -10.36 -5.72 1.85
N GLY A 119 -9.08 -5.69 2.20
CA GLY A 119 -8.07 -4.95 1.45
C GLY A 119 -6.68 -5.35 1.90
N ILE A 120 -5.70 -5.07 1.05
CA ILE A 120 -4.28 -5.28 1.33
C ILE A 120 -3.57 -3.96 1.05
N GLY A 121 -2.92 -3.43 2.09
CA GLY A 121 -2.04 -2.26 1.99
C GLY A 121 -0.58 -2.69 1.96
N ILE A 122 0.21 -2.08 1.07
CA ILE A 122 1.66 -2.25 1.00
C ILE A 122 2.29 -0.88 1.05
N TYR A 123 3.32 -0.74 1.88
CA TYR A 123 4.09 0.47 2.02
C TYR A 123 5.58 0.15 1.91
N TYR A 124 6.30 1.02 1.24
CA TYR A 124 7.75 1.05 1.24
C TYR A 124 8.20 2.17 2.18
N PHE A 125 9.22 1.89 2.99
CA PHE A 125 9.84 2.88 3.87
C PHE A 125 11.35 2.68 3.87
N GLU A 126 12.07 3.79 3.98
CA GLU A 126 13.50 3.85 4.21
C GLU A 126 13.78 5.12 5.02
N GLU A 127 14.78 5.08 5.88
CA GLU A 127 15.23 6.20 6.69
C GLU A 127 16.75 6.11 6.86
N ASP A 128 17.41 7.26 6.94
CA ASP A 128 18.81 7.32 7.35
C ASP A 128 18.85 7.16 8.87
N THR A 129 19.41 6.06 9.36
CA THR A 129 19.53 5.76 10.78
C THR A 129 20.71 6.48 11.44
N GLY A 130 21.56 7.14 10.64
CA GLY A 130 22.82 7.73 11.08
C GLY A 130 23.85 6.68 11.51
N GLU A 131 25.14 7.03 11.46
CA GLU A 131 26.15 6.21 12.14
C GLU A 131 25.92 6.30 13.65
N SER A 132 25.52 5.19 14.27
CA SER A 132 25.73 5.01 15.70
C SER A 132 27.24 5.04 15.95
N THR A 133 27.77 6.21 16.27
CA THR A 133 29.14 6.37 16.76
C THR A 133 29.21 5.75 18.15
N SER A 134 29.26 4.41 18.24
CA SER A 134 29.76 3.73 19.42
C SER A 134 31.28 3.84 19.46
N ALA A 135 31.77 5.07 19.59
CA ALA A 135 33.13 5.38 20.02
C ALA A 135 33.13 5.45 21.56
N GLY A 136 32.91 4.31 22.21
CA GLY A 136 33.11 4.12 23.63
C GLY A 136 34.45 3.44 23.87
N ALA A 137 35.47 4.24 24.18
CA ALA A 137 36.83 3.80 24.44
C ALA A 137 36.93 2.65 25.45
N HIS A 138 37.31 1.46 25.00
CA HIS A 138 38.05 0.51 25.83
C HIS A 138 39.55 0.82 25.73
N LYS A 139 40.00 1.78 26.53
CA LYS A 139 41.37 1.76 27.09
C LYS A 139 41.21 1.59 28.59
N GLY A 140 41.29 0.35 29.05
CA GLY A 140 41.38 -0.01 30.45
C GLY A 140 42.64 -0.83 30.67
N ALA A 141 43.56 -0.21 31.44
CA ALA A 141 44.69 -0.75 32.21
C ALA A 141 45.65 -1.73 31.51
#